data_AF-A0A925WL12-F1
#
_entry.id   AF-A0A925WL12-F1
#
_cell.length_a   1.000
_cell.length_b   1.000
_cell.length_c   1.000
_cell.angle_alpha   90.00
_cell.angle_beta   90.00
_cell.angle_gamma   90.00
#
_symmetry.space_group_name_H-M   'P 1'
#
loop_
_entity.id
_entity.type
_entity.pdbx_description
1 polymer ?
#
loop_
_entity_poly.entity_id
_entity_poly.type
_entity_poly.pdbx_seq_one_letter_code
_entity_poly.pdbx_strand_id
1 'polypeptide(L)'
;PWQRIVEISAAGLFAGGWGAKEDFILISRDGYSVTDLATGKLVMRNLEGSLARHPLDDMLYNDDLSFRIPEMDYDINVFGRNAGDGIRTAGGGWVLETIYPRWPGKTVTLRQALRGIPTAIEDYAAIKHGIDSSWLRTGFSPSGRHFVIMGDGGMVIFSRQFT
;
A
#
# COMPACT_ATOMS: atom_id res chain seq x y z
N PRO A 1 -15.34 1.71 11.16
CA PRO A 1 -15.61 2.59 9.99
C PRO A 1 -14.91 2.16 8.69
N TRP A 2 -13.87 1.33 8.75
CA TRP A 2 -13.12 0.90 7.58
C TRP A 2 -13.69 -0.40 7.00
N GLN A 3 -13.94 -0.42 5.70
CA GLN A 3 -14.43 -1.59 4.97
C GLN A 3 -13.46 -1.97 3.87
N ARG A 4 -13.27 -3.27 3.68
CA ARG A 4 -12.47 -3.80 2.58
C ARG A 4 -13.21 -3.54 1.27
N ILE A 5 -12.51 -2.93 0.29
CA ILE A 5 -13.09 -2.58 -1.01
C ILE A 5 -12.38 -3.23 -2.20
N VAL A 6 -11.08 -3.56 -2.07
CA VAL A 6 -10.29 -4.20 -3.13
C VAL A 6 -9.38 -5.23 -2.50
N GLU A 7 -9.25 -6.38 -3.15
CA GLU A 7 -8.31 -7.45 -2.78
C GLU A 7 -7.69 -8.00 -4.07
N ILE A 8 -6.36 -7.98 -4.14
CA ILE A 8 -5.60 -8.47 -5.30
C ILE A 8 -4.54 -9.44 -4.80
N SER A 9 -4.64 -10.70 -5.24
CA SER A 9 -3.55 -11.66 -5.10
C SER A 9 -2.55 -11.48 -6.23
N ALA A 10 -1.28 -11.28 -5.89
CA ALA A 10 -0.21 -11.11 -6.86
C ALA A 10 1.11 -11.62 -6.26
N ALA A 11 1.90 -12.32 -7.05
CA ALA A 11 3.19 -12.84 -6.61
C ALA A 11 4.33 -11.88 -6.99
N GLY A 12 5.30 -11.72 -6.09
CA GLY A 12 6.54 -11.00 -6.39
C GLY A 12 6.39 -9.47 -6.42
N LEU A 13 5.33 -8.95 -5.80
CA LEU A 13 5.25 -7.51 -5.53
C LEU A 13 6.43 -7.08 -4.66
N PHE A 14 6.94 -5.88 -4.91
CA PHE A 14 7.97 -5.29 -4.06
C PHE A 14 7.74 -3.81 -3.74
N ALA A 15 6.91 -3.12 -4.51
CA ALA A 15 6.55 -1.72 -4.26
C ALA A 15 5.13 -1.42 -4.75
N GLY A 16 4.62 -0.26 -4.35
CA GLY A 16 3.32 0.26 -4.73
C GLY A 16 3.14 1.69 -4.23
N GLY A 17 2.14 2.37 -4.75
CA GLY A 17 1.95 3.79 -4.48
C GLY A 17 0.56 4.28 -4.84
N TRP A 18 0.19 5.42 -4.27
CA TRP A 18 -1.07 6.10 -4.57
C TRP A 18 -0.85 7.10 -5.69
N GLY A 19 -1.62 6.97 -6.77
CA GLY A 19 -1.68 8.00 -7.80
C GLY A 19 -2.50 9.21 -7.36
N ALA A 20 -2.43 10.29 -8.15
CA ALA A 20 -3.11 11.55 -7.85
C ALA A 20 -4.65 11.42 -7.79
N LYS A 21 -5.21 10.44 -8.49
CA LYS A 21 -6.66 10.14 -8.48
C LYS A 21 -7.04 9.12 -7.42
N GLU A 22 -6.09 8.78 -6.54
CA GLU A 22 -6.19 7.71 -5.55
C GLU A 22 -6.40 6.32 -6.17
N ASP A 23 -6.04 6.14 -7.43
CA ASP A 23 -5.74 4.82 -7.98
C ASP A 23 -4.51 4.23 -7.28
N PHE A 24 -4.43 2.90 -7.22
CA PHE A 24 -3.30 2.22 -6.60
C PHE A 24 -2.44 1.51 -7.64
N ILE A 25 -1.15 1.79 -7.58
CA ILE A 25 -0.15 1.21 -8.47
C ILE A 25 0.54 0.07 -7.72
N LEU A 26 0.64 -1.08 -8.38
CA LEU A 26 1.41 -2.22 -7.92
C LEU A 26 2.60 -2.44 -8.83
N ILE A 27 3.74 -2.75 -8.23
CA ILE A 27 5.02 -2.89 -8.92
C ILE A 27 5.62 -4.25 -8.57
N SER A 28 5.89 -5.05 -9.61
CA SER A 28 6.58 -6.33 -9.54
C SER A 28 7.75 -6.36 -10.51
N ARG A 29 8.52 -7.45 -10.51
CA ARG A 29 9.61 -7.61 -11.47
C ARG A 29 9.16 -7.73 -12.94
N ASP A 30 7.91 -8.09 -13.15
CA ASP A 30 7.36 -8.31 -14.49
C ASP A 30 6.67 -7.05 -15.05
N GLY A 31 6.70 -5.94 -14.31
CA GLY A 31 6.11 -4.67 -14.69
C GLY A 31 5.22 -4.07 -13.60
N TYR A 32 4.18 -3.34 -14.01
CA TYR A 32 3.28 -2.65 -13.09
C TYR A 32 1.82 -2.78 -13.50
N SER A 33 0.94 -2.56 -12.52
CA SER A 33 -0.50 -2.44 -12.74
C SER A 33 -1.09 -1.26 -12.00
N VAL A 34 -2.17 -0.71 -12.55
CA VAL A 34 -2.96 0.36 -11.96
C VAL A 34 -4.37 -0.14 -11.70
N THR A 35 -4.84 0.04 -10.46
CA THR A 35 -6.18 -0.36 -10.02
C THR A 35 -7.00 0.87 -9.65
N ASP A 36 -8.18 0.99 -10.25
CA ASP A 36 -9.18 1.99 -9.87
C ASP A 36 -9.91 1.51 -8.60
N LEU A 37 -9.92 2.33 -7.56
CA LEU A 37 -10.54 1.94 -6.28
C LEU A 37 -12.06 2.04 -6.27
N ALA A 38 -12.64 2.93 -7.08
CA ALA A 38 -14.09 3.09 -7.12
C ALA A 38 -14.77 1.84 -7.68
N THR A 39 -14.10 1.17 -8.61
CA THR A 39 -14.58 -0.02 -9.31
C THR A 39 -13.89 -1.30 -8.86
N GLY A 40 -12.73 -1.20 -8.21
CA GLY A 40 -11.85 -2.33 -7.92
C GLY A 40 -11.26 -3.00 -9.15
N LYS A 41 -11.36 -2.35 -10.32
CA LYS A 41 -10.93 -2.94 -11.60
C LYS A 41 -9.51 -2.52 -11.95
N LEU A 42 -8.81 -3.47 -12.56
CA LEU A 42 -7.55 -3.22 -13.24
C LEU A 42 -7.78 -2.26 -14.41
N VAL A 43 -7.20 -1.07 -14.35
CA VAL A 43 -7.29 -0.05 -15.40
C VAL A 43 -6.20 -0.24 -16.44
N MET A 44 -5.00 -0.59 -15.96
CA MET A 44 -3.82 -0.73 -16.79
C MET A 44 -2.94 -1.84 -16.25
N ARG A 45 -2.32 -2.59 -17.15
CA ARG A 45 -1.24 -3.50 -16.83
C ARG A 45 -0.20 -3.41 -17.93
N ASN A 46 1.02 -3.09 -17.55
CA ASN A 46 2.17 -3.16 -18.43
C ASN A 46 3.01 -4.36 -17.99
N LEU A 47 3.10 -5.34 -18.88
CA LEU A 47 3.97 -6.50 -18.71
C LEU A 47 5.22 -6.23 -19.52
N GLU A 48 6.31 -5.93 -18.85
CA GLU A 48 7.60 -5.79 -19.51
C GLU A 48 8.23 -7.17 -19.65
N GLY A 49 7.86 -7.84 -20.74
CA GLY A 49 8.55 -9.04 -21.17
C GLY A 49 10.03 -8.74 -21.42
N SER A 50 10.91 -9.28 -20.57
CA SER A 50 12.35 -9.45 -20.81
C SER A 50 13.14 -8.22 -21.29
N LEU A 51 13.09 -7.10 -20.56
CA LEU A 51 14.06 -6.04 -20.78
C LEU A 51 15.41 -6.40 -20.15
N ALA A 52 16.50 -6.23 -20.91
CA ALA A 52 17.88 -6.53 -20.48
C ALA A 52 18.39 -5.60 -19.33
N ARG A 53 17.66 -4.51 -19.07
CA ARG A 53 17.75 -3.63 -17.90
C ARG A 53 16.34 -3.46 -17.37
N HIS A 54 16.14 -3.61 -16.07
CA HIS A 54 14.83 -3.40 -15.48
C HIS A 54 14.59 -1.89 -15.38
N PRO A 55 13.59 -1.30 -16.02
CA PRO A 55 13.34 0.13 -15.86
C PRO A 55 12.94 0.49 -14.42
N LEU A 56 12.64 -0.49 -13.55
CA LEU A 56 12.52 -0.27 -12.10
C LEU A 56 13.85 0.06 -11.43
N ASP A 57 14.99 -0.33 -12.01
CA ASP A 57 16.32 0.08 -11.53
C ASP A 57 16.63 1.54 -11.87
N ASP A 58 16.05 2.07 -12.96
CA ASP A 58 16.20 3.49 -13.37
C ASP A 58 15.04 4.38 -12.84
N MET A 59 13.86 3.80 -12.55
CA MET A 59 12.65 4.51 -12.09
C MET A 59 12.55 4.66 -10.58
N LEU A 60 13.17 3.78 -9.79
CA LEU A 60 13.40 4.02 -8.37
C LEU A 60 14.59 4.97 -8.24
N TYR A 61 14.34 6.26 -8.43
CA TYR A 61 15.37 7.28 -8.28
C TYR A 61 15.99 7.16 -6.88
N ASN A 62 17.33 7.08 -6.83
CA ASN A 62 18.06 7.13 -5.57
C ASN A 62 17.63 8.39 -4.81
N ASP A 63 17.27 8.17 -3.54
CA ASP A 63 16.84 9.12 -2.49
C ASP A 63 15.34 9.45 -2.40
N ASP A 64 14.55 9.47 -3.49
CA ASP A 64 13.16 9.98 -3.43
C ASP A 64 12.04 8.92 -3.54
N LEU A 65 12.36 7.66 -3.84
CA LEU A 65 11.37 6.56 -3.88
C LEU A 65 10.12 6.91 -4.71
N SER A 66 10.31 7.48 -5.88
CA SER A 66 9.25 7.83 -6.81
C SER A 66 9.13 6.81 -7.97
N PHE A 67 8.03 6.85 -8.70
CA PHE A 67 7.77 6.01 -9.88
C PHE A 67 6.99 6.81 -10.93
N ARG A 68 7.41 6.72 -12.19
CA ARG A 68 6.77 7.42 -13.32
C ARG A 68 6.11 6.41 -14.25
N ILE A 69 4.82 6.58 -14.49
CA ILE A 69 4.13 5.90 -15.60
C ILE A 69 4.22 6.81 -16.84
N PRO A 70 4.73 6.34 -18.00
CA PRO A 70 4.89 7.19 -19.19
C PRO A 70 3.61 7.90 -19.63
N GLU A 71 2.47 7.25 -19.47
CA GLU A 71 1.15 7.78 -19.81
C GLU A 71 0.59 8.78 -18.78
N MET A 72 1.23 8.92 -17.62
CA MET A 72 0.84 9.86 -16.57
C MET A 72 1.74 11.09 -16.55
N ASP A 73 1.16 12.25 -16.26
CA ASP A 73 1.86 13.53 -16.21
C ASP A 73 2.49 13.83 -14.83
N TYR A 74 2.31 12.96 -13.84
CA TYR A 74 2.83 13.09 -12.47
C TYR A 74 3.67 11.90 -12.02
N ASP A 75 4.49 12.14 -10.99
CA ASP A 75 5.27 11.11 -10.31
C ASP A 75 4.49 10.56 -9.12
N ILE A 76 4.67 9.27 -8.86
CA ILE A 76 4.00 8.55 -7.78
C ILE A 76 5.05 8.24 -6.71
N ASN A 77 4.81 8.69 -5.48
CA ASN A 77 5.60 8.24 -4.35
C ASN A 77 5.27 6.77 -4.05
N VAL A 78 6.30 5.93 -4.02
CA VAL A 78 6.16 4.50 -3.77
C VAL A 78 6.74 4.12 -2.43
N PHE A 79 6.18 3.06 -1.86
CA PHE A 79 6.64 2.42 -0.64
C PHE A 79 6.61 0.91 -0.83
N GLY A 80 7.24 0.14 0.06
CA GLY A 80 7.41 -1.29 -0.18
C GLY A 80 8.60 -1.93 0.52
N ARG A 81 9.08 -3.02 -0.06
CA ARG A 81 10.15 -3.85 0.49
C ARG A 81 11.41 -3.04 0.79
N ASN A 82 11.81 -2.18 -0.14
CA ASN A 82 13.04 -1.37 -0.06
C ASN A 82 12.79 0.11 0.26
N ALA A 83 11.54 0.53 0.42
CA ALA A 83 11.11 1.92 0.41
C ALA A 83 10.36 2.33 1.71
N GLY A 84 10.31 1.45 2.72
CA GLY A 84 9.57 1.70 3.95
C GLY A 84 8.05 1.62 3.77
N ASP A 85 7.32 2.21 4.72
CA ASP A 85 5.85 2.33 4.71
C ASP A 85 5.42 3.62 3.99
N GLY A 86 4.16 3.66 3.54
CA GLY A 86 3.54 4.88 3.02
C GLY A 86 3.10 5.84 4.13
N ILE A 87 2.14 6.71 3.83
CA ILE A 87 1.61 7.68 4.80
C ILE A 87 1.03 6.93 6.01
N ARG A 88 1.58 7.17 7.21
CA ARG A 88 1.18 6.43 8.43
C ARG A 88 0.03 7.05 9.20
N THR A 89 -0.34 8.29 8.89
CA THR A 89 -1.35 9.04 9.62
C THR A 89 -2.38 9.63 8.67
N ALA A 90 -3.64 9.70 9.11
CA ALA A 90 -4.73 10.30 8.35
C ALA A 90 -5.62 11.18 9.23
N GLY A 91 -6.42 12.03 8.58
CA GLY A 91 -7.32 12.97 9.23
C GLY A 91 -8.26 12.31 10.27
N GLY A 92 -8.56 13.01 11.36
CA GLY A 92 -9.29 12.45 12.49
C GLY A 92 -8.43 11.59 13.42
N GLY A 93 -7.10 11.69 13.29
CA GLY A 93 -6.11 11.06 14.16
C GLY A 93 -5.92 9.57 13.91
N TRP A 94 -6.23 9.06 12.72
CA TRP A 94 -5.99 7.65 12.41
C TRP A 94 -4.50 7.41 12.22
N VAL A 95 -4.01 6.30 12.78
CA VAL A 95 -2.61 5.89 12.68
C VAL A 95 -2.54 4.42 12.30
N LEU A 96 -1.72 4.12 11.30
CA LEU A 96 -1.39 2.78 10.83
C LEU A 96 0.01 2.38 11.29
N GLU A 97 0.10 1.16 11.79
CA GLU A 97 1.37 0.58 12.22
C GLU A 97 1.42 -0.90 11.85
N THR A 98 2.58 -1.36 11.41
CA THR A 98 2.86 -2.78 11.24
C THR A 98 3.70 -3.23 12.43
N ILE A 99 3.17 -4.16 13.22
CA ILE A 99 3.88 -4.76 14.35
C ILE A 99 4.30 -6.19 14.01
N TYR A 100 5.45 -6.61 14.54
CA TYR A 100 6.05 -7.92 14.34
C TYR A 100 6.17 -8.62 15.71
N PRO A 101 5.05 -9.15 16.26
CA PRO A 101 5.04 -9.67 17.62
C PRO A 101 5.88 -10.96 17.78
N ARG A 102 5.90 -11.81 16.76
CA ARG A 102 6.77 -13.01 16.67
C ARG A 102 6.88 -13.44 15.22
N TRP A 103 8.07 -13.69 14.70
CA TRP A 103 8.23 -14.21 13.34
C TRP A 103 7.54 -15.60 13.22
N PRO A 104 6.83 -15.90 12.11
CA PRO A 104 6.60 -15.08 10.91
C PRO A 104 5.38 -14.14 11.00
N GLY A 105 4.72 -14.07 12.15
CA GLY A 105 3.52 -13.26 12.40
C GLY A 105 3.76 -11.77 12.23
N LYS A 106 2.95 -11.17 11.37
CA LYS A 106 2.87 -9.73 11.13
C LYS A 106 1.45 -9.30 11.40
N THR A 107 1.26 -8.18 12.06
CA THR A 107 -0.07 -7.65 12.35
C THR A 107 -0.09 -6.19 11.98
N VAL A 108 -1.06 -5.81 11.15
CA VAL A 108 -1.35 -4.40 10.90
C VAL A 108 -2.33 -3.95 11.96
N THR A 109 -1.99 -2.88 12.65
CA THR A 109 -2.85 -2.23 13.63
C THR A 109 -3.32 -0.90 13.11
N LEU A 110 -4.54 -0.56 13.51
CA LEU A 110 -5.13 0.73 13.27
C LEU A 110 -5.60 1.30 14.60
N ARG A 111 -5.23 2.55 14.90
CA ARG A 111 -5.69 3.26 16.09
C ARG A 111 -6.15 4.67 15.78
N GLN A 112 -6.90 5.24 16.71
CA GLN A 112 -7.32 6.64 16.66
C GLN A 112 -6.60 7.42 17.76
N ALA A 113 -5.53 8.14 17.41
CA ALA A 113 -4.68 8.91 18.33
C ALA A 113 -5.42 9.97 19.14
N LEU A 114 -6.55 10.49 18.62
CA LEU A 114 -7.40 11.44 19.36
C LEU A 114 -8.10 10.82 20.58
N ARG A 115 -8.05 9.48 20.76
CA ARG A 115 -8.57 8.80 21.95
C ARG A 115 -7.59 8.79 23.13
N GLY A 116 -6.42 9.42 22.99
CA GLY A 116 -5.39 9.50 24.02
C GLY A 116 -4.16 8.64 23.73
N ILE A 117 -3.23 8.61 24.68
CA ILE A 117 -2.04 7.77 24.62
C ILE A 117 -2.49 6.31 24.86
N PRO A 118 -2.19 5.37 23.93
CA PRO A 118 -2.48 3.96 24.15
C PRO A 118 -1.75 3.48 25.41
N THR A 119 -2.48 2.83 26.30
CA THR A 119 -1.90 2.25 27.53
C THR A 119 -1.83 0.72 27.46
N ALA A 120 -2.53 0.12 26.50
CA ALA A 120 -2.58 -1.33 26.32
C ALA A 120 -2.69 -1.73 24.83
N ILE A 121 -2.45 -3.01 24.52
CA ILE A 121 -2.48 -3.51 23.14
C ILE A 121 -3.92 -3.55 22.57
N GLU A 122 -4.91 -3.61 23.45
CA GLU A 122 -6.34 -3.60 23.16
C GLU A 122 -6.82 -2.26 22.60
N ASP A 123 -6.03 -1.18 22.79
CA ASP A 123 -6.27 0.13 22.18
C ASP A 123 -6.00 0.13 20.67
N TYR A 124 -5.42 -0.96 20.15
CA TYR A 124 -5.11 -1.19 18.75
C TYR A 124 -6.11 -2.17 18.13
N ALA A 125 -6.78 -1.76 17.05
CA ALA A 125 -7.57 -2.67 16.26
C ALA A 125 -6.66 -3.45 15.30
N ALA A 126 -6.46 -4.75 15.54
CA ALA A 126 -5.79 -5.62 14.59
C ALA A 126 -6.64 -5.81 13.32
N ILE A 127 -6.05 -5.54 12.16
CA ILE A 127 -6.73 -5.64 10.87
C ILE A 127 -6.53 -7.03 10.27
N LYS A 128 -7.63 -7.75 10.04
CA LYS A 128 -7.61 -9.02 9.29
C LYS A 128 -7.48 -8.71 7.79
N HIS A 129 -6.27 -8.91 7.24
CA HIS A 129 -5.95 -8.61 5.84
C HIS A 129 -5.94 -9.83 4.92
N GLY A 130 -5.57 -11.03 5.42
CA GLY A 130 -5.59 -12.27 4.64
C GLY A 130 -4.44 -12.46 3.64
N ILE A 131 -3.53 -11.50 3.54
CA ILE A 131 -2.33 -11.59 2.69
C ILE A 131 -1.30 -12.51 3.35
N ASP A 132 -0.95 -13.60 2.69
CA ASP A 132 0.23 -14.40 3.03
C ASP A 132 1.46 -13.78 2.38
N SER A 133 2.41 -13.32 3.19
CA SER A 133 3.54 -12.56 2.67
C SER A 133 4.75 -12.54 3.60
N SER A 134 5.95 -12.51 3.00
CA SER A 134 7.21 -12.42 3.74
C SER A 134 7.49 -11.03 4.32
N TRP A 135 6.85 -9.98 3.79
CA TRP A 135 6.92 -8.59 4.27
C TRP A 135 5.55 -7.92 4.15
N LEU A 136 5.24 -6.95 5.02
CA LEU A 136 4.04 -6.13 4.87
C LEU A 136 4.43 -4.66 4.93
N ARG A 137 3.80 -3.86 4.08
CA ARG A 137 3.78 -2.41 4.17
C ARG A 137 2.36 -1.90 4.14
N THR A 138 2.19 -0.72 4.74
CA THR A 138 0.90 -0.06 4.83
C THR A 138 1.03 1.41 4.48
N GLY A 139 -0.06 2.01 4.07
CA GLY A 139 -0.09 3.45 3.83
C GLY A 139 -1.49 3.95 3.57
N PHE A 140 -1.81 5.13 4.12
CA PHE A 140 -2.98 5.89 3.74
C PHE A 140 -2.80 6.52 2.37
N SER A 141 -3.91 6.61 1.63
CA SER A 141 -4.06 7.49 0.48
C SER A 141 -3.82 8.96 0.86
N PRO A 142 -3.47 9.84 -0.10
CA PRO A 142 -3.26 11.26 0.17
C PRO A 142 -4.45 11.96 0.84
N SER A 143 -5.70 11.60 0.52
CA SER A 143 -6.87 12.15 1.22
C SER A 143 -7.10 11.56 2.61
N GLY A 144 -6.45 10.44 2.93
CA GLY A 144 -6.69 9.67 4.14
C GLY A 144 -8.03 8.94 4.16
N ARG A 145 -8.75 8.86 3.04
CA ARG A 145 -10.03 8.11 2.94
C ARG A 145 -9.84 6.61 2.73
N HIS A 146 -8.70 6.24 2.18
CA HIS A 146 -8.32 4.86 1.93
C HIS A 146 -7.00 4.52 2.62
N PHE A 147 -6.80 3.25 2.91
CA PHE A 147 -5.47 2.71 3.19
C PHE A 147 -5.28 1.34 2.56
N VAL A 148 -4.03 0.98 2.32
CA VAL A 148 -3.63 -0.31 1.78
C VAL A 148 -2.81 -1.08 2.81
N ILE A 149 -2.94 -2.40 2.74
CA ILE A 149 -1.99 -3.35 3.29
C ILE A 149 -1.49 -4.16 2.11
N MET A 150 -0.17 -4.23 1.90
CA MET A 150 0.42 -4.93 0.77
C MET A 150 1.66 -5.71 1.19
N GLY A 151 1.97 -6.75 0.44
CA GLY A 151 3.15 -7.58 0.58
C GLY A 151 3.47 -8.30 -0.72
N ASP A 152 4.50 -9.14 -0.74
CA ASP A 152 4.87 -9.93 -1.92
C ASP A 152 3.81 -10.92 -2.42
N GLY A 153 2.79 -11.22 -1.62
CA GLY A 153 1.65 -12.08 -1.98
C GLY A 153 0.39 -11.35 -2.45
N GLY A 154 0.36 -10.01 -2.40
CA GLY A 154 -0.80 -9.24 -2.86
C GLY A 154 -1.04 -7.95 -2.08
N MET A 155 -2.24 -7.41 -2.25
CA MET A 155 -2.71 -6.24 -1.50
C MET A 155 -4.18 -6.33 -1.13
N VAL A 156 -4.55 -5.55 -0.12
CA VAL A 156 -5.93 -5.30 0.26
C VAL A 156 -6.09 -3.82 0.60
N ILE A 157 -7.17 -3.22 0.12
CA ILE A 157 -7.48 -1.80 0.36
C ILE A 157 -8.75 -1.68 1.17
N PHE A 158 -8.69 -0.79 2.15
CA PHE A 158 -9.80 -0.42 3.01
C PHE A 158 -10.19 1.03 2.75
N SER A 159 -11.50 1.29 2.73
CA SER A 159 -12.09 2.62 2.61
C SER A 159 -12.86 2.99 3.87
N ARG A 160 -12.78 4.26 4.26
CA ARG A 160 -13.56 4.80 5.37
C ARG A 160 -14.98 5.09 4.90
N GLN A 161 -15.95 4.46 5.55
CA GLN A 161 -17.35 4.84 5.41
C GLN A 161 -17.60 6.13 6.18
N PHE A 162 -18.12 7.14 5.49
CA PHE A 162 -18.70 8.32 6.10
C PHE A 162 -20.20 8.04 6.27
N THR A 163 -20.59 7.67 7.48
CA THR A 163 -22.00 7.67 7.88
C THR A 163 -22.43 9.06 8.31
#